data_AF-A0A9N7G4A0-F1
#
_entry.id   AF-A0A9N7G4A0-F1
#
_cell.length_a   1.000
_cell.length_b   1.000
_cell.length_c   1.000
_cell.angle_alpha   90.00
_cell.angle_beta   90.00
_cell.angle_gamma   90.00
#
_symmetry.space_group_name_H-M   'P 1'
#
loop_
_entity.id
_entity.type
_entity.pdbx_description
1 polymer ?
#
loop_
_entity_poly.entity_id
_entity_poly.type
_entity_poly.pdbx_seq_one_letter_code
_entity_poly.pdbx_strand_id
1 'polypeptide(L)'
;MKIKDKKDKEELFSNRFGNYKEKTNLNDDQDEELANYNNLKEQLKYNLKDDINNKIQRMKILYEIKQKELYKYDGFVRFNDFIKSFEVAKSQAYRYLKIYQKVLEGKVSIDKIKEVGFKAVLRDIEGKNFLNEDNHNESKEINESIPIRILVKDKELYNFCKQDTKRLYFIIEKIYKEKKDVLSELIIEYEKIKNKK
;
A
#
# COMPACT_ATOMS: atom_id res chain seq x y z
N MET A 1 7.62 46.13 5.97
CA MET A 1 8.42 46.20 7.22
C MET A 1 8.00 45.04 8.13
N LYS A 2 8.18 43.78 7.69
CA LYS A 2 9.29 42.86 8.05
C LYS A 2 9.52 42.56 9.55
N ILE A 3 8.71 43.08 10.47
CA ILE A 3 8.83 42.83 11.92
C ILE A 3 7.65 41.99 12.46
N LYS A 4 6.48 42.00 11.80
CA LYS A 4 5.29 41.25 12.25
C LYS A 4 5.43 39.73 12.07
N ASP A 5 5.95 39.29 10.92
CA ASP A 5 6.08 37.87 10.59
C ASP A 5 7.12 37.11 11.44
N LYS A 6 8.04 37.82 12.10
CA LYS A 6 9.04 37.23 13.01
C LYS A 6 8.46 36.98 14.40
N LYS A 7 7.58 37.88 14.87
CA LYS A 7 6.92 37.78 16.17
C LYS A 7 5.84 36.68 16.18
N ASP A 8 5.08 36.58 15.10
CA ASP A 8 4.05 35.53 14.93
C ASP A 8 4.69 34.13 14.86
N LYS A 9 5.93 34.02 14.33
CA LYS A 9 6.68 32.76 14.30
C LYS A 9 7.33 32.42 15.65
N GLU A 10 7.85 33.38 16.40
CA GLU A 10 8.34 33.11 17.77
C GLU A 10 7.19 32.71 18.72
N GLU A 11 5.98 33.28 18.56
CA GLU A 11 4.76 32.85 19.27
C GLU A 11 4.30 31.43 18.87
N LEU A 12 4.52 31.06 17.60
CA LEU A 12 4.30 29.69 17.09
C LEU A 12 5.28 28.64 17.64
N PHE A 13 6.44 29.05 18.18
CA PHE A 13 7.47 28.14 18.72
C PHE A 13 7.39 27.97 20.25
N SER A 14 7.06 29.00 21.04
CA SER A 14 6.99 28.88 22.51
C SER A 14 5.81 28.03 23.01
N ASN A 15 4.73 27.94 22.23
CA ASN A 15 3.57 27.10 22.57
C ASN A 15 3.80 25.59 22.35
N ARG A 16 5.00 25.17 21.93
CA ARG A 16 5.29 23.75 21.68
C ARG A 16 5.64 22.93 22.92
N PHE A 17 6.09 23.49 24.03
CA PHE A 17 6.39 22.70 25.25
C PHE A 17 6.23 23.51 26.54
N GLY A 18 5.16 23.22 27.29
CA GLY A 18 5.03 23.41 28.74
C GLY A 18 4.77 24.82 29.28
N ASN A 19 3.50 25.14 29.56
CA ASN A 19 3.17 26.07 30.65
C ASN A 19 2.45 25.27 31.75
N TYR A 20 3.22 24.77 32.72
CA TYR A 20 2.68 24.36 34.01
C TYR A 20 2.18 25.62 34.72
N LYS A 21 0.87 25.75 34.91
CA LYS A 21 0.30 26.70 35.86
C LYS A 21 -0.26 25.93 37.06
N GLU A 22 0.21 26.32 38.24
CA GLU A 22 -0.18 25.79 39.54
C GLU A 22 -1.67 26.03 39.86
N LYS A 23 -2.19 25.08 40.64
CA LYS A 23 -3.57 24.84 41.07
C LYS A 23 -4.26 26.00 41.80
N THR A 24 -5.59 26.05 41.67
CA THR A 24 -6.50 26.45 42.77
C THR A 24 -7.81 25.63 42.76
N ASN A 25 -7.87 24.65 43.67
CA ASN A 25 -8.96 23.98 44.39
C ASN A 25 -10.43 23.97 43.89
N LEU A 26 -10.86 22.73 43.57
CA LEU A 26 -11.99 21.96 44.15
C LEU A 26 -13.44 22.40 43.82
N ASN A 27 -13.84 22.12 42.57
CA ASN A 27 -14.99 21.25 42.21
C ASN A 27 -14.89 20.74 40.75
N ASP A 28 -13.69 20.76 40.17
CA ASP A 28 -13.47 20.99 38.73
C ASP A 28 -12.62 19.89 38.06
N ASP A 29 -12.18 18.86 38.79
CA ASP A 29 -11.23 17.85 38.27
C ASP A 29 -11.78 17.10 37.05
N GLN A 30 -13.09 16.80 37.00
CA GLN A 30 -13.70 16.17 35.84
C GLN A 30 -13.82 17.11 34.63
N ASP A 31 -14.08 18.40 34.87
CA ASP A 31 -14.21 19.41 33.82
C ASP A 31 -12.83 19.83 33.28
N GLU A 32 -11.80 19.86 34.13
CA GLU A 32 -10.39 20.06 33.76
C GLU A 32 -9.83 18.85 32.99
N GLU A 33 -10.10 17.61 33.44
CA GLU A 33 -9.74 16.40 32.71
C GLU A 33 -10.46 16.32 31.35
N LEU A 34 -11.74 16.69 31.28
CA LEU A 34 -12.50 16.72 30.03
C LEU A 34 -11.97 17.81 29.07
N ALA A 35 -11.62 18.99 29.59
CA ALA A 35 -10.99 20.07 28.82
C ALA A 35 -9.62 19.65 28.29
N ASN A 36 -8.80 19.00 29.12
CA ASN A 36 -7.49 18.45 28.74
C ASN A 36 -7.65 17.35 27.67
N TYR A 37 -8.58 16.42 27.84
CA TYR A 37 -8.87 15.38 26.85
C TYR A 37 -9.26 15.98 25.49
N ASN A 38 -10.16 16.97 25.47
CA ASN A 38 -10.58 17.64 24.25
C ASN A 38 -9.41 18.39 23.57
N ASN A 39 -8.55 19.04 24.35
CA ASN A 39 -7.36 19.71 23.84
C ASN A 39 -6.39 18.70 23.19
N LEU A 40 -6.05 17.62 23.90
CA LEU A 40 -5.20 16.55 23.38
C LEU A 40 -5.79 15.90 22.11
N LYS A 41 -7.10 15.72 22.07
CA LYS A 41 -7.84 15.19 20.91
C LYS A 41 -7.73 16.12 19.69
N GLU A 42 -7.88 17.43 19.87
CA GLU A 42 -7.73 18.41 18.78
C GLU A 42 -6.27 18.54 18.30
N GLN A 43 -5.30 18.55 19.22
CA GLN A 43 -3.88 18.51 18.87
C GLN A 43 -3.54 17.26 18.05
N LEU A 44 -4.08 16.10 18.44
CA LEU A 44 -3.88 14.86 17.71
C LEU A 44 -4.49 14.93 16.30
N LYS A 45 -5.71 15.46 16.15
CA LYS A 45 -6.33 15.67 14.83
C LYS A 45 -5.50 16.60 13.93
N TYR A 46 -4.97 17.69 14.50
CA TYR A 46 -4.14 18.63 13.76
C TYR A 46 -2.83 17.97 13.28
N ASN A 47 -2.13 17.28 14.17
CA ASN A 47 -0.90 16.54 13.84
C ASN A 47 -1.14 15.46 12.76
N LEU A 48 -2.28 14.77 12.82
CA LEU A 48 -2.66 13.79 11.80
C LEU A 48 -2.96 14.45 10.44
N LYS A 49 -3.61 15.61 10.42
CA LYS A 49 -3.90 16.37 9.20
C LYS A 49 -2.61 16.85 8.54
N ASP A 50 -1.66 17.33 9.33
CA ASP A 50 -0.33 17.72 8.86
C ASP A 50 0.45 16.53 8.31
N ASP A 51 0.40 15.37 8.97
CA ASP A 51 1.00 14.13 8.45
C ASP A 51 0.40 13.71 7.09
N ILE A 52 -0.93 13.79 6.94
CA ILE A 52 -1.60 13.48 5.65
C ILE A 52 -1.19 14.47 4.56
N ASN A 53 -1.18 15.78 4.86
CA ASN A 53 -0.76 16.80 3.91
C ASN A 53 0.71 16.61 3.50
N ASN A 54 1.59 16.32 4.46
CA ASN A 54 2.99 16.02 4.19
C ASN A 54 3.15 14.79 3.28
N LYS A 55 2.36 13.74 3.51
CA LYS A 55 2.34 12.55 2.63
C LYS A 55 1.84 12.88 1.22
N ILE A 56 0.84 13.74 1.08
CA ILE A 56 0.36 14.21 -0.23
C ILE A 56 1.46 14.97 -0.98
N GLN A 57 2.21 15.82 -0.31
CA GLN A 57 3.33 16.54 -0.94
C GLN A 57 4.45 15.60 -1.35
N ARG A 58 4.86 14.69 -0.46
CA ARG A 58 5.85 13.65 -0.77
C ARG A 58 5.44 12.84 -2.01
N MET A 59 4.18 12.44 -2.07
CA MET A 59 3.61 11.71 -3.20
C MET A 59 3.78 12.45 -4.54
N LYS A 60 3.48 13.77 -4.57
CA LYS A 60 3.65 14.62 -5.77
C LYS A 60 5.12 14.70 -6.19
N ILE A 61 6.01 15.02 -5.24
CA ILE A 61 7.45 15.16 -5.46
C ILE A 61 8.04 13.86 -6.01
N LEU A 62 7.74 12.72 -5.38
CA LEU A 62 8.23 11.42 -5.80
C LEU A 62 7.80 11.07 -7.23
N TYR A 63 6.56 11.41 -7.59
CA TYR A 63 6.07 11.17 -8.94
C TYR A 63 6.81 12.02 -9.97
N GLU A 64 7.00 13.31 -9.70
CA GLU A 64 7.72 14.21 -10.61
C GLU A 64 9.17 13.79 -10.80
N ILE A 65 9.88 13.48 -9.71
CA ILE A 65 11.26 12.96 -9.76
C ILE A 65 11.34 11.69 -10.61
N LYS A 66 10.38 10.78 -10.45
CA LYS A 66 10.35 9.53 -11.21
C LYS A 66 10.08 9.78 -12.70
N GLN A 67 9.05 10.55 -13.04
CA GLN A 67 8.63 10.75 -14.44
C GLN A 67 9.68 11.50 -15.27
N LYS A 68 10.31 12.52 -14.67
CA LYS A 68 11.36 13.32 -15.32
C LYS A 68 12.77 12.73 -15.13
N GLU A 69 12.86 11.57 -14.46
CA GLU A 69 14.11 10.90 -14.13
C GLU A 69 15.15 11.77 -13.40
N LEU A 70 14.70 12.72 -12.57
CA LEU A 70 15.56 13.72 -11.91
C LEU A 70 16.56 13.10 -10.93
N TYR A 71 16.30 11.88 -10.47
CA TYR A 71 17.23 11.13 -9.62
C TYR A 71 18.59 10.87 -10.29
N LYS A 72 18.70 11.02 -11.62
CA LYS A 72 19.96 10.92 -12.36
C LYS A 72 20.93 12.06 -12.05
N TYR A 73 20.44 13.23 -11.62
CA TYR A 73 21.30 14.35 -11.21
C TYR A 73 22.15 14.01 -9.98
N ASP A 74 21.65 13.12 -9.13
CA ASP A 74 22.38 12.60 -7.96
C ASP A 74 23.22 11.35 -8.32
N GLY A 75 23.36 11.02 -9.61
CA GLY A 75 24.15 9.88 -10.08
C GLY A 75 23.46 8.52 -9.97
N PHE A 76 22.18 8.46 -9.56
CA PHE A 76 21.46 7.18 -9.51
C PHE A 76 21.05 6.70 -10.90
N VAL A 77 21.38 5.46 -11.23
CA VAL A 77 20.98 4.82 -12.49
C VAL A 77 19.50 4.45 -12.49
N ARG A 78 18.94 4.10 -11.33
CA ARG A 78 17.55 3.65 -11.19
C ARG A 78 16.86 4.41 -10.07
N PHE A 79 15.59 4.77 -10.29
CA PHE A 79 14.75 5.39 -9.27
C PHE A 79 14.70 4.59 -7.96
N ASN A 80 14.72 3.26 -8.04
CA ASN A 80 14.72 2.41 -6.86
C ASN A 80 15.97 2.59 -5.98
N ASP A 81 17.12 2.90 -6.57
CA ASP A 81 18.35 3.12 -5.83
C ASP A 81 18.37 4.52 -5.19
N PHE A 82 17.79 5.50 -5.87
CA PHE A 82 17.45 6.80 -5.27
C PHE A 82 16.52 6.66 -4.06
N ILE A 83 15.45 5.87 -4.14
CA ILE A 83 14.55 5.71 -2.98
C ILE A 83 15.26 5.05 -1.79
N LYS A 84 16.19 4.12 -2.04
CA LYS A 84 16.96 3.48 -0.97
C LYS A 84 17.89 4.45 -0.22
N SER A 85 18.24 5.59 -0.81
CA SER A 85 19.07 6.59 -0.12
C SER A 85 18.28 7.43 0.89
N PHE A 86 16.95 7.28 0.98
CA PHE A 86 16.11 7.94 1.97
C PHE A 86 15.55 6.95 2.99
N GLU A 87 15.13 7.46 4.15
CA GLU A 87 14.36 6.70 5.16
C GLU A 87 12.91 6.39 4.73
N VAL A 88 12.66 6.25 3.43
CA VAL A 88 11.34 5.87 2.89
C VAL A 88 11.41 4.41 2.47
N ALA A 89 10.65 3.55 3.15
CA ALA A 89 10.51 2.17 2.73
C ALA A 89 10.06 2.09 1.26
N LYS A 90 10.76 1.28 0.46
CA LYS A 90 10.48 1.07 -0.98
C LYS A 90 8.98 0.89 -1.25
N SER A 91 8.33 0.01 -0.49
CA SER A 91 6.90 -0.28 -0.64
C SER A 91 6.01 0.96 -0.48
N GLN A 92 6.36 1.88 0.41
CA GLN A 92 5.63 3.14 0.61
C GLN A 92 5.79 4.07 -0.59
N ALA A 93 7.01 4.24 -1.11
CA ALA A 93 7.26 5.07 -2.28
C ALA A 93 6.42 4.61 -3.49
N TYR A 94 6.40 3.32 -3.78
CA TYR A 94 5.59 2.78 -4.89
C TYR A 94 4.09 2.87 -4.63
N ARG A 95 3.63 2.76 -3.37
CA ARG A 95 2.22 3.02 -3.02
C ARG A 95 1.82 4.46 -3.27
N TYR A 96 2.66 5.43 -2.92
CA TYR A 96 2.42 6.83 -3.23
C TYR A 96 2.31 7.08 -4.73
N LEU A 97 3.23 6.52 -5.51
CA LEU A 97 3.16 6.62 -6.97
C LEU A 97 1.86 6.06 -7.54
N LYS A 98 1.43 4.89 -7.07
CA LYS A 98 0.18 4.22 -7.50
C LYS A 98 -1.04 5.09 -7.18
N ILE A 99 -1.12 5.64 -5.98
CA ILE A 99 -2.24 6.50 -5.56
C ILE A 99 -2.25 7.79 -6.39
N TYR A 100 -1.10 8.43 -6.58
CA TYR A 100 -1.05 9.68 -7.34
C TYR A 100 -1.44 9.50 -8.80
N GLN A 101 -1.05 8.39 -9.40
CA GLN A 101 -1.48 8.07 -10.75
C GLN A 101 -3.02 8.01 -10.84
N LYS A 102 -3.70 7.43 -9.84
CA LYS A 102 -5.17 7.43 -9.78
C LYS A 102 -5.77 8.81 -9.55
N VAL A 103 -5.04 9.71 -8.88
CA VAL A 103 -5.42 11.11 -8.78
C VAL A 103 -5.34 11.81 -10.13
N LEU A 104 -4.26 11.59 -10.89
CA LEU A 104 -4.10 12.15 -12.23
C LEU A 104 -5.13 11.60 -13.22
N GLU A 105 -5.52 10.32 -13.07
CA GLU A 105 -6.61 9.69 -13.83
C GLU A 105 -8.01 10.20 -13.42
N GLY A 106 -8.12 11.08 -12.41
CA GLY A 106 -9.41 11.58 -11.90
C GLY A 106 -10.22 10.56 -11.09
N LYS A 107 -9.67 9.37 -10.83
CA LYS A 107 -10.36 8.27 -10.13
C LYS A 107 -10.38 8.44 -8.60
N VAL A 108 -9.49 9.27 -8.07
CA VAL A 108 -9.36 9.59 -6.65
C VAL A 108 -9.12 11.09 -6.50
N SER A 109 -9.88 11.78 -5.65
CA SER A 109 -9.60 13.18 -5.35
C SER A 109 -8.61 13.32 -4.19
N ILE A 110 -7.84 14.41 -4.17
CA ILE A 110 -6.97 14.76 -3.05
C ILE A 110 -7.78 14.93 -1.76
N ASP A 111 -8.98 15.50 -1.85
CA ASP A 111 -9.83 15.70 -0.67
C ASP A 111 -10.35 14.38 -0.12
N LYS A 112 -10.62 13.38 -0.98
CA LYS A 112 -10.93 12.04 -0.51
C LYS A 112 -9.76 11.43 0.25
N ILE A 113 -8.52 11.61 -0.22
CA ILE A 113 -7.33 11.16 0.50
C ILE A 113 -7.20 11.84 1.87
N LYS A 114 -7.54 13.13 1.97
CA LYS A 114 -7.53 13.86 3.26
C LYS A 114 -8.58 13.35 4.23
N GLU A 115 -9.76 13.00 3.72
CA GLU A 115 -10.90 12.54 4.51
C GLU A 115 -10.69 11.12 5.07
N VAL A 116 -10.35 10.15 4.21
CA VAL A 116 -10.30 8.73 4.60
C VAL A 116 -8.87 8.19 4.78
N GLY A 117 -7.86 8.94 4.36
CA GLY A 117 -6.46 8.58 4.48
C GLY A 117 -5.95 7.58 3.41
N PHE A 118 -4.63 7.48 3.29
CA PHE A 118 -3.95 6.67 2.27
C PHE A 118 -4.28 5.18 2.32
N LYS A 119 -4.41 4.59 3.52
CA LYS A 119 -4.69 3.15 3.67
C LYS A 119 -6.06 2.77 3.13
N ALA A 120 -7.08 3.59 3.41
CA ALA A 120 -8.44 3.35 2.92
C ALA A 120 -8.47 3.49 1.39
N VAL A 121 -7.91 4.59 0.86
CA VAL A 121 -7.82 4.79 -0.60
C VAL A 121 -7.09 3.66 -1.30
N LEU A 122 -5.99 3.14 -0.72
CA LEU A 122 -5.27 2.02 -1.32
C LEU A 122 -6.13 0.75 -1.38
N ARG A 123 -6.87 0.44 -0.30
CA ARG A 123 -7.82 -0.67 -0.29
C ARG A 123 -8.95 -0.46 -1.28
N ASP A 124 -9.45 0.74 -1.44
CA ASP A 124 -10.51 1.04 -2.41
C ASP A 124 -10.00 0.87 -3.85
N ILE A 125 -8.77 1.29 -4.14
CA ILE A 125 -8.13 1.07 -5.45
C ILE A 125 -7.94 -0.43 -5.70
N GLU A 126 -7.49 -1.18 -4.69
CA GLU A 126 -7.22 -2.62 -4.83
C GLU A 126 -8.52 -3.42 -4.90
N GLY A 127 -9.52 -3.11 -4.08
CA GLY A 127 -10.85 -3.72 -4.10
C GLY A 127 -11.65 -3.38 -5.36
N LYS A 128 -11.50 -2.15 -5.91
CA LYS A 128 -12.05 -1.83 -7.24
C LYS A 128 -11.34 -2.58 -8.35
N ASN A 129 -10.05 -2.91 -8.22
CA ASN A 129 -9.40 -3.80 -9.20
C ASN A 129 -9.94 -5.24 -9.11
N PHE A 130 -10.41 -5.69 -7.94
CA PHE A 130 -11.12 -6.98 -7.81
C PHE A 130 -12.57 -6.94 -8.32
N LEU A 131 -13.23 -5.78 -8.31
CA LEU A 131 -14.63 -5.62 -8.77
C LEU A 131 -14.76 -5.13 -10.22
N ASN A 132 -13.69 -4.56 -10.80
CA ASN A 132 -13.66 -4.09 -12.19
C ASN A 132 -13.13 -5.15 -13.18
N GLU A 133 -12.98 -6.42 -12.76
CA GLU A 133 -12.74 -7.54 -13.69
C GLU A 133 -14.04 -8.00 -14.39
N ASP A 134 -15.21 -7.58 -13.91
CA ASP A 134 -16.49 -7.85 -14.56
C ASP A 134 -17.05 -6.56 -15.17
N ASN A 135 -16.65 -6.23 -16.41
CA ASN A 135 -17.50 -5.56 -17.39
C ASN A 135 -16.78 -5.46 -18.75
N HIS A 136 -17.15 -6.39 -19.63
CA HIS A 136 -17.19 -6.29 -21.10
C HIS A 136 -16.27 -5.27 -21.76
N ASN A 137 -15.10 -5.76 -22.19
CA ASN A 137 -14.61 -5.48 -23.53
C ASN A 137 -14.10 -6.80 -24.11
N GLU A 138 -14.97 -7.45 -24.89
CA GLU A 138 -14.53 -8.38 -25.93
C GLU A 138 -13.44 -7.69 -26.76
N SER A 139 -12.41 -8.46 -27.16
CA SER A 139 -11.18 -8.04 -27.85
C SER A 139 -10.02 -7.56 -26.98
N LYS A 140 -9.44 -8.50 -26.22
CA LYS A 140 -7.99 -8.70 -26.14
C LYS A 140 -7.70 -10.04 -25.46
N GLU A 141 -7.53 -11.08 -26.27
CA GLU A 141 -6.76 -12.25 -25.86
C GLU A 141 -5.36 -11.77 -25.45
N ILE A 142 -5.18 -11.53 -24.16
CA ILE A 142 -3.85 -11.55 -23.58
C ILE A 142 -3.82 -12.86 -22.81
N ASN A 143 -2.94 -13.75 -23.27
CA ASN A 143 -2.54 -14.97 -22.58
C ASN A 143 -1.93 -14.61 -21.21
N GLU A 144 -2.75 -14.16 -20.27
CA GLU A 144 -2.32 -13.88 -18.91
C GLU A 144 -2.17 -15.22 -18.20
N SER A 145 -0.92 -15.70 -18.15
CA SER A 145 -0.57 -16.89 -17.39
C SER A 145 -0.87 -16.63 -15.91
N ILE A 146 -1.94 -17.24 -15.41
CA ILE A 146 -2.27 -17.24 -13.98
C ILE A 146 -1.27 -18.15 -13.26
N PRO A 147 -0.43 -17.63 -12.35
CA PRO A 147 0.58 -18.44 -11.69
C PRO A 147 -0.04 -19.33 -10.62
N ILE A 148 0.08 -20.65 -10.77
CA ILE A 148 -0.30 -21.63 -9.74
C ILE A 148 0.86 -21.82 -8.76
N ARG A 149 0.60 -21.71 -7.45
CA ARG A 149 1.59 -22.00 -6.38
C ARG A 149 1.23 -23.31 -5.69
N ILE A 150 2.12 -24.30 -5.79
CA ILE A 150 1.99 -25.61 -5.13
C ILE A 150 3.14 -25.78 -4.14
N LEU A 151 2.83 -26.19 -2.91
CA LEU A 151 3.83 -26.55 -1.91
C LEU A 151 4.13 -28.04 -2.00
N VAL A 152 5.29 -28.39 -2.56
CA VAL A 152 5.74 -29.78 -2.69
C VAL A 152 6.60 -30.15 -1.48
N LYS A 153 6.18 -31.19 -0.73
CA LYS A 153 6.93 -31.68 0.44
C LYS A 153 8.11 -32.58 0.06
N ASP A 154 7.95 -33.33 -1.03
CA ASP A 154 8.97 -34.25 -1.51
C ASP A 154 10.07 -33.52 -2.32
N LYS A 155 11.33 -33.77 -1.98
CA LYS A 155 12.47 -33.04 -2.53
C LYS A 155 12.80 -33.46 -3.97
N GLU A 156 12.60 -34.72 -4.31
CA GLU A 156 12.86 -35.24 -5.66
C GLU A 156 11.80 -34.74 -6.64
N LEU A 157 10.53 -34.81 -6.25
CA LEU A 157 9.41 -34.26 -7.00
C LEU A 157 9.55 -32.74 -7.18
N TYR A 158 10.00 -32.02 -6.14
CA TYR A 158 10.29 -30.59 -6.25
C TYR A 158 11.35 -30.31 -7.32
N ASN A 159 12.46 -31.08 -7.32
CA ASN A 159 13.52 -30.93 -8.31
C ASN A 159 13.01 -31.27 -9.72
N PHE A 160 12.22 -32.33 -9.89
CA PHE A 160 11.61 -32.69 -11.16
C PHE A 160 10.74 -31.57 -11.73
N CYS A 161 9.90 -30.95 -10.89
CA CYS A 161 9.02 -29.84 -11.27
C CYS A 161 9.79 -28.54 -11.56
N LYS A 162 10.87 -28.28 -10.81
CA LYS A 162 11.69 -27.06 -10.94
C LYS A 162 12.65 -27.08 -12.12
N GLN A 163 13.20 -28.25 -12.45
CA GLN A 163 14.18 -28.42 -13.52
C GLN A 163 13.64 -27.94 -14.87
N ASP A 164 12.37 -28.24 -15.16
CA ASP A 164 11.72 -27.78 -16.39
C ASP A 164 10.22 -27.57 -16.15
N THR A 165 9.85 -26.31 -15.93
CA THR A 165 8.45 -25.92 -15.71
C THR A 165 7.60 -26.01 -16.98
N LYS A 166 8.21 -25.91 -18.18
CA LYS A 166 7.49 -26.08 -19.45
C LYS A 166 7.12 -27.54 -19.66
N ARG A 167 8.03 -28.45 -19.31
CA ARG A 167 7.75 -29.89 -19.30
C ARG A 167 6.59 -30.23 -18.37
N LEU A 168 6.58 -29.67 -17.16
CA LEU A 168 5.48 -29.89 -16.22
C LEU A 168 4.14 -29.37 -16.78
N TYR A 169 4.13 -28.16 -17.33
CA TYR A 169 2.95 -27.59 -17.96
C TYR A 169 2.42 -28.49 -19.09
N PHE A 170 3.30 -28.92 -19.99
CA PHE A 170 2.96 -29.83 -21.09
C PHE A 170 2.37 -31.16 -20.59
N ILE A 171 2.95 -31.76 -19.56
CA ILE A 171 2.44 -33.03 -18.99
C ILE A 171 1.03 -32.83 -18.45
N ILE A 172 0.81 -31.80 -17.63
CA ILE A 172 -0.50 -31.53 -17.02
C ILE A 172 -1.55 -31.20 -18.10
N GLU A 173 -1.19 -30.36 -19.07
CA GLU A 173 -2.07 -29.99 -20.17
C GLU A 173 -2.48 -31.20 -21.00
N LYS A 174 -1.53 -32.08 -21.33
CA LYS A 174 -1.78 -33.30 -22.10
C LYS A 174 -2.68 -34.27 -21.35
N ILE A 175 -2.45 -34.46 -20.04
CA ILE A 175 -3.32 -35.30 -19.21
C ILE A 175 -4.74 -34.73 -19.21
N TYR A 176 -4.88 -33.43 -19.00
CA TYR A 176 -6.18 -32.77 -18.92
C TYR A 176 -6.97 -32.81 -20.24
N LYS A 177 -6.29 -32.56 -21.38
CA LYS A 177 -6.94 -32.48 -22.70
C LYS A 177 -7.18 -33.85 -23.33
N GLU A 178 -6.23 -34.77 -23.21
CA GLU A 178 -6.21 -36.01 -24.00
C GLU A 178 -6.42 -37.29 -23.17
N LYS A 179 -6.13 -37.29 -21.87
CA LYS A 179 -6.12 -38.50 -21.01
C LYS A 179 -7.05 -38.36 -19.82
N LYS A 180 -8.34 -38.13 -20.10
CA LYS A 180 -9.38 -37.89 -19.08
C LYS A 180 -9.63 -39.09 -18.18
N ASP A 181 -9.48 -40.29 -18.72
CA ASP A 181 -9.50 -41.59 -18.06
C ASP A 181 -8.43 -41.66 -16.96
N VAL A 182 -7.17 -41.43 -17.32
CA VAL A 182 -6.04 -41.36 -16.38
C VAL A 182 -6.26 -40.26 -15.34
N LEU A 183 -6.73 -39.08 -15.76
CA LEU A 183 -7.03 -37.98 -14.83
C LEU A 183 -8.09 -38.37 -13.81
N SER A 184 -9.15 -39.06 -14.23
CA SER A 184 -10.24 -39.49 -13.37
C SER A 184 -9.77 -40.49 -12.33
N GLU A 185 -8.93 -41.45 -12.73
CA GLU A 185 -8.31 -42.41 -11.80
C GLU A 185 -7.46 -41.72 -10.74
N LEU A 186 -6.60 -40.77 -11.15
CA LEU A 186 -5.76 -39.99 -10.25
C LEU A 186 -6.59 -39.16 -9.25
N ILE A 187 -7.71 -38.58 -9.69
CA ILE A 187 -8.63 -37.83 -8.81
C ILE A 187 -9.27 -38.77 -7.78
N ILE A 188 -9.76 -39.93 -8.21
CA ILE A 188 -10.38 -40.92 -7.31
C ILE A 188 -9.37 -41.41 -6.27
N GLU A 189 -8.13 -41.68 -6.68
CA GLU A 189 -7.06 -42.08 -5.77
C GLU A 189 -6.75 -40.98 -4.74
N TYR A 190 -6.64 -39.72 -5.20
CA TYR A 190 -6.43 -38.57 -4.33
C TYR A 190 -7.53 -38.40 -3.28
N GLU A 191 -8.81 -38.47 -3.69
CA GLU A 191 -9.94 -38.35 -2.74
C GLU A 191 -9.96 -39.49 -1.71
N LYS A 192 -9.56 -40.72 -2.11
CA LYS A 192 -9.40 -41.85 -1.16
C LYS A 192 -8.31 -41.59 -0.11
N ILE A 193 -7.19 -40.96 -0.50
CA ILE A 193 -6.09 -40.63 0.42
C ILE A 193 -6.52 -39.49 1.36
N LYS A 194 -7.23 -38.50 0.84
CA LYS A 194 -7.75 -37.36 1.60
C LYS A 194 -8.75 -37.80 2.68
N ASN A 195 -9.64 -38.75 2.36
CA ASN A 195 -10.64 -39.28 3.30
C ASN A 195 -10.06 -40.24 4.37
N LYS A 196 -8.78 -40.62 4.25
CA LYS A 196 -8.07 -41.46 5.24
C LYS A 196 -7.27 -40.64 6.27
N LYS A 197 -7.21 -39.31 6.11
CA LYS A 197 -6.59 -38.39 7.08
C LYS A 197 -7.66 -37.76 7.96
#